data_AF-A0A7S4D4T9-F1
#
_entry.id   AF-A0A7S4D4T9-F1
#
_cell.length_a   1.000
_cell.length_b   1.000
_cell.length_c   1.000
_cell.angle_alpha   90.00
_cell.angle_beta   90.00
_cell.angle_gamma   90.00
#
_symmetry.space_group_name_H-M   'P 1'
#
loop_
_entity.id
_entity.type
_entity.pdbx_description
1 polymer ?
#
loop_
_entity_poly.entity_id
_entity_poly.type
_entity_poly.pdbx_seq_one_letter_code
_entity_poly.pdbx_strand_id
1 'polypeptide(L)'
;SSVVAVAGSRPLKRLADLLHANTWQHPPKSKSGLACELRFLLKPVEALPHPEDSSRIGSVRLERTRLEGEGLEQAAVGTGEFEEVPCDLLLRSIGYQPQPLVSVPFDKEKSIISNLKGKVVPLPGKEEEIAEVEGMYCSGWAKRGPKGIIGSNITDARETVATLLADYDAVVARRSAAAA
;
A
#
# COMPACT_ATOMS: atom_id res chain seq x y z
N SER A 1 11.31 -20.50 -8.86
CA SER A 1 9.87 -20.78 -9.00
C SER A 1 9.11 -20.21 -7.79
N SER A 2 7.90 -19.66 -8.01
CA SER A 2 7.03 -19.10 -6.96
C SER A 2 6.68 -20.10 -5.86
N VAL A 3 6.57 -21.39 -6.21
CA VAL A 3 6.35 -22.50 -5.25
C VAL A 3 7.48 -22.59 -4.21
N VAL A 4 8.73 -22.34 -4.62
CA VAL A 4 9.89 -22.36 -3.72
C VAL A 4 9.87 -21.16 -2.77
N ALA A 5 9.46 -19.98 -3.26
CA ALA A 5 9.33 -18.78 -2.44
C ALA A 5 8.23 -18.91 -1.37
N VAL A 6 7.09 -19.52 -1.72
CA VAL A 6 6.00 -19.81 -0.77
C VAL A 6 6.45 -20.83 0.29
N ALA A 7 7.17 -21.88 -0.12
CA ALA A 7 7.68 -22.90 0.80
C ALA A 7 8.68 -22.35 1.84
N GLY A 8 9.45 -21.32 1.47
CA GLY A 8 10.42 -20.65 2.35
C GLY A 8 9.81 -19.73 3.41
N SER A 9 8.51 -19.43 3.36
CA SER A 9 7.83 -18.48 4.25
C SER A 9 6.69 -19.14 5.01
N ARG A 10 6.85 -19.31 6.34
CA ARG A 10 5.82 -19.94 7.19
C ARG A 10 4.45 -19.24 7.10
N PRO A 11 4.35 -17.89 7.08
CA PRO A 11 3.07 -17.21 6.87
C PRO A 11 2.44 -17.51 5.50
N LEU A 12 3.23 -17.45 4.42
CA LEU A 12 2.72 -17.69 3.07
C LEU A 12 2.25 -19.13 2.89
N LYS A 13 2.99 -20.10 3.44
CA LYS A 13 2.59 -21.50 3.44
C LYS A 13 1.23 -21.71 4.12
N ARG A 14 1.04 -21.16 5.34
CA ARG A 14 -0.24 -21.29 6.06
C ARG A 14 -1.40 -20.65 5.30
N LEU A 15 -1.17 -19.53 4.62
CA LEU A 15 -2.18 -18.88 3.79
C LEU A 15 -2.53 -19.76 2.57
N ALA A 16 -1.53 -20.30 1.87
CA ALA A 16 -1.73 -21.18 0.73
C ALA A 16 -2.50 -22.46 1.14
N ASP A 17 -2.13 -23.08 2.26
CA ASP A 17 -2.82 -24.26 2.79
C ASP A 17 -4.29 -23.95 3.10
N LEU A 18 -4.58 -22.78 3.69
CA LEU A 18 -5.94 -22.34 3.98
C LEU A 18 -6.76 -22.13 2.71
N LEU A 19 -6.21 -21.43 1.71
CA LEU A 19 -6.89 -21.21 0.43
C LEU A 19 -7.18 -22.54 -0.26
N HIS A 20 -6.21 -23.46 -0.27
CA HIS A 20 -6.37 -24.78 -0.87
C HIS A 20 -7.46 -25.61 -0.17
N ALA A 21 -7.46 -25.64 1.17
CA ALA A 21 -8.46 -26.36 1.97
C ALA A 21 -9.90 -25.82 1.78
N ASN A 22 -10.03 -24.58 1.31
CA ASN A 22 -11.33 -23.92 1.07
C ASN A 22 -11.64 -23.74 -0.42
N THR A 23 -10.94 -24.45 -1.30
CA THR A 23 -11.27 -24.46 -2.73
C THR A 23 -12.33 -25.54 -2.98
N TRP A 24 -13.53 -25.12 -3.39
CA TRP A 24 -14.65 -26.03 -3.61
C TRP A 24 -15.09 -26.01 -5.08
N GLN A 25 -15.23 -27.19 -5.69
CA GLN A 25 -15.88 -27.30 -7.02
C GLN A 25 -17.39 -27.01 -6.93
N HIS A 26 -18.00 -27.37 -5.79
CA HIS A 26 -19.38 -27.05 -5.46
C HIS A 26 -19.42 -26.50 -4.03
N PRO A 27 -19.61 -25.18 -3.84
CA PRO A 27 -19.61 -24.59 -2.51
C PRO A 27 -20.79 -25.13 -1.68
N PRO A 28 -20.57 -25.43 -0.39
CA PRO A 28 -21.64 -25.85 0.50
C PRO A 28 -22.68 -24.74 0.61
N LYS A 29 -23.95 -25.12 0.66
CA LYS A 29 -25.05 -24.15 0.79
C LYS A 29 -24.92 -23.40 2.12
N SER A 30 -24.78 -22.09 2.03
CA SER A 30 -24.81 -21.20 3.18
C SER A 30 -26.23 -21.15 3.76
N LYS A 31 -26.35 -21.29 5.09
CA LYS A 31 -27.64 -21.14 5.79
C LYS A 31 -28.21 -19.72 5.68
N SER A 32 -27.36 -18.71 5.51
CA SER A 32 -27.78 -17.31 5.36
C SER A 32 -28.02 -16.90 3.91
N GLY A 33 -27.71 -17.77 2.94
CA GLY A 33 -27.70 -17.41 1.52
C GLY A 33 -26.55 -16.50 1.10
N LEU A 34 -25.66 -16.10 2.02
CA LEU A 34 -24.50 -15.27 1.73
C LEU A 34 -23.29 -16.12 1.34
N ALA A 35 -22.55 -15.68 0.34
CA ALA A 35 -21.29 -16.27 -0.12
C ALA A 35 -20.21 -15.19 -0.27
N CYS A 36 -18.96 -15.57 -0.04
CA CYS A 36 -17.79 -14.76 -0.32
C CYS A 36 -16.90 -15.55 -1.29
N GLU A 37 -16.61 -14.94 -2.45
CA GLU A 37 -15.81 -15.56 -3.49
C GLU A 37 -14.51 -14.77 -3.66
N LEU A 38 -13.39 -15.49 -3.72
CA LEU A 38 -12.09 -14.92 -4.05
C LEU A 38 -11.75 -15.28 -5.49
N ARG A 39 -11.79 -14.28 -6.37
CA ARG A 39 -11.44 -14.43 -7.78
C ARG A 39 -10.06 -13.84 -8.03
N PHE A 40 -9.16 -14.64 -8.57
CA PHE A 40 -7.78 -14.25 -8.86
C PHE A 40 -7.56 -14.03 -10.35
N LEU A 41 -6.44 -13.40 -10.70
CA LEU A 41 -6.03 -13.15 -12.08
C LEU A 41 -7.03 -12.33 -12.89
N LEU A 42 -7.67 -11.36 -12.24
CA LEU A 42 -8.60 -10.42 -12.87
C LEU A 42 -8.18 -9.00 -12.52
N LYS A 43 -8.21 -8.10 -13.51
CA LYS A 43 -8.06 -6.66 -13.28
C LYS A 43 -9.35 -5.93 -13.66
N PRO A 44 -9.83 -4.98 -12.84
CA PRO A 44 -10.97 -4.14 -13.21
C PRO A 44 -10.59 -3.20 -14.35
N VAL A 45 -11.45 -3.11 -15.36
CA VAL A 45 -11.28 -2.29 -16.56
C VAL A 45 -12.25 -1.13 -16.56
N GLU A 46 -13.51 -1.41 -16.25
CA GLU A 46 -14.59 -0.43 -16.36
C GLU A 46 -15.72 -0.76 -15.38
N ALA A 47 -16.29 0.26 -14.75
CA ALA A 47 -17.54 0.16 -14.02
C ALA A 47 -18.68 0.56 -14.96
N LEU A 48 -19.59 -0.37 -15.21
CA LEU A 48 -20.66 -0.19 -16.18
C LEU A 48 -21.95 0.26 -15.48
N PRO A 49 -22.73 1.16 -16.11
CA PRO A 49 -23.97 1.66 -15.55
C PRO A 49 -25.05 0.57 -15.45
N HIS A 50 -25.99 0.73 -14.51
CA HIS A 50 -27.15 -0.14 -14.39
C HIS A 50 -28.07 0.03 -15.61
N PRO A 51 -28.59 -1.05 -16.22
CA PRO A 51 -29.39 -0.97 -17.46
C PRO A 51 -30.64 -0.08 -17.35
N GLU A 52 -31.24 -0.03 -16.16
CA GLU A 52 -32.46 0.76 -15.89
C GLU A 52 -32.17 2.15 -15.29
N ASP A 53 -30.95 2.37 -14.77
CA ASP A 53 -30.58 3.62 -14.10
C ASP A 53 -29.08 3.91 -14.33
N SER A 54 -28.81 4.74 -15.32
CA SER A 54 -27.43 5.10 -15.70
C SER A 54 -26.62 5.82 -14.62
N SER A 55 -27.26 6.30 -13.54
CA SER A 55 -26.57 6.95 -12.42
C SER A 55 -25.97 5.96 -11.40
N ARG A 56 -26.35 4.67 -11.50
CA ARG A 56 -25.90 3.60 -10.61
C ARG A 56 -24.98 2.64 -11.33
N ILE A 57 -24.11 1.96 -10.59
CA ILE A 57 -23.36 0.82 -11.11
C ILE A 57 -24.31 -0.37 -11.31
N GLY A 58 -24.15 -1.09 -12.41
CA GLY A 58 -24.84 -2.36 -12.68
C GLY A 58 -23.88 -3.54 -12.75
N SER A 59 -22.64 -3.30 -13.17
CA SER A 59 -21.62 -4.35 -13.27
C SER A 59 -20.21 -3.78 -13.32
N VAL A 60 -19.22 -4.66 -13.17
CA VAL A 60 -17.82 -4.36 -13.42
C VAL A 60 -17.29 -5.26 -14.54
N ARG A 61 -16.67 -4.64 -15.54
CA ARG A 61 -15.92 -5.34 -16.58
C ARG A 61 -14.52 -5.64 -16.06
N LEU A 62 -14.16 -6.90 -16.07
CA LEU A 62 -12.87 -7.43 -15.66
C LEU A 62 -12.13 -7.98 -16.88
N GLU A 63 -10.82 -7.79 -16.95
CA GLU A 63 -9.97 -8.49 -17.92
C GLU A 63 -9.24 -9.63 -17.20
N ARG A 64 -9.21 -10.81 -17.83
CA ARG A 64 -8.37 -11.93 -17.40
C ARG A 64 -6.90 -11.57 -17.58
N THR A 65 -6.10 -11.96 -16.59
CA THR A 65 -4.67 -11.73 -16.57
C THR A 65 -3.93 -13.06 -16.45
N ARG A 66 -2.67 -13.06 -16.86
CA ARG A 66 -1.72 -14.14 -16.58
C ARG A 66 -0.52 -13.56 -15.85
N LEU A 67 0.20 -14.38 -15.11
CA LEU A 67 1.43 -13.96 -14.44
C LEU A 67 2.61 -14.11 -15.41
N GLU A 68 3.40 -13.05 -15.57
CA GLU A 68 4.67 -13.06 -16.29
C GLU A 68 5.81 -12.66 -15.34
N GLY A 69 7.02 -13.18 -15.59
CA GLY A 69 8.17 -13.01 -14.70
C GLY A 69 8.38 -14.17 -13.73
N GLU A 70 9.30 -14.00 -12.76
CA GLU A 70 9.75 -15.07 -11.88
C GLU A 70 9.54 -14.78 -10.38
N GLY A 71 9.26 -15.85 -9.62
CA GLY A 71 9.26 -15.79 -8.16
C GLY A 71 8.12 -14.93 -7.60
N LEU A 72 8.49 -13.94 -6.76
CA LEU A 72 7.55 -12.97 -6.16
C LEU A 72 7.50 -11.64 -6.92
N GLU A 73 8.34 -11.47 -7.94
CA GLU A 73 8.41 -10.27 -8.79
C GLU A 73 7.52 -10.41 -10.04
N GLN A 74 6.56 -11.34 -10.01
CA GLN A 74 5.66 -11.57 -11.14
C GLN A 74 4.67 -10.41 -11.29
N ALA A 75 4.41 -10.03 -12.54
CA ALA A 75 3.43 -9.02 -12.90
C ALA A 75 2.20 -9.68 -13.56
N ALA A 76 1.02 -9.12 -13.30
CA ALA A 76 -0.21 -9.51 -13.98
C ALA A 76 -0.30 -8.81 -15.35
N VAL A 77 -0.29 -9.58 -16.43
CA VAL A 77 -0.38 -9.10 -17.80
C VAL A 77 -1.74 -9.46 -18.40
N GLY A 78 -2.35 -8.49 -19.08
CA GLY A 78 -3.65 -8.65 -19.73
C GLY A 78 -3.65 -9.72 -20.81
N THR A 79 -4.72 -10.50 -20.88
CA THR A 79 -4.90 -11.54 -21.91
C THR A 79 -5.76 -11.05 -23.08
N GLY A 80 -6.47 -9.94 -22.92
CA GLY A 80 -7.50 -9.48 -23.87
C GLY A 80 -8.85 -10.21 -23.74
N GLU A 81 -8.98 -11.19 -22.86
CA GLU A 81 -10.27 -11.83 -22.54
C GLU A 81 -10.98 -11.06 -21.43
N PHE A 82 -12.27 -10.77 -21.63
CA PHE A 82 -13.06 -9.98 -20.70
C PHE A 82 -14.26 -10.77 -20.16
N GLU A 83 -14.63 -10.45 -18.93
CA GLU A 83 -15.87 -10.92 -18.32
C GLU A 83 -16.55 -9.79 -17.55
N GLU A 84 -17.87 -9.88 -17.47
CA GLU A 84 -18.69 -8.91 -16.76
C GLU A 84 -19.24 -9.56 -15.50
N VAL A 85 -19.13 -8.86 -14.37
CA VAL A 85 -19.67 -9.32 -13.09
C VAL A 85 -20.73 -8.31 -12.64
N PRO A 86 -22.02 -8.71 -12.61
CA PRO A 86 -23.09 -7.87 -12.09
C PRO A 86 -22.83 -7.48 -10.65
N CYS A 87 -22.98 -6.19 -10.33
CA CYS A 87 -22.83 -5.68 -8.97
C CYS A 87 -23.53 -4.32 -8.80
N ASP A 88 -24.13 -4.12 -7.62
CA ASP A 88 -24.74 -2.85 -7.22
C ASP A 88 -23.80 -1.97 -6.37
N LEU A 89 -22.63 -2.50 -5.98
CA LEU A 89 -21.63 -1.82 -5.17
C LEU A 89 -20.22 -2.27 -5.57
N LEU A 90 -19.34 -1.30 -5.83
CA LEU A 90 -17.92 -1.53 -6.07
C LEU A 90 -17.08 -0.83 -5.01
N LEU A 91 -16.36 -1.63 -4.21
CA LEU A 91 -15.44 -1.13 -3.19
C LEU A 91 -13.99 -1.34 -3.65
N ARG A 92 -13.25 -0.25 -3.81
CA ARG A 92 -11.82 -0.30 -4.15
C ARG A 92 -10.98 -0.43 -2.88
N SER A 93 -10.29 -1.56 -2.73
CA SER A 93 -9.34 -1.82 -1.63
C SER A 93 -7.95 -2.14 -2.19
N ILE A 94 -7.34 -1.17 -2.88
CA ILE A 94 -6.05 -1.31 -3.59
C ILE A 94 -4.92 -0.49 -2.96
N GLY A 95 -5.08 -0.12 -1.69
CA GLY A 95 -4.16 0.74 -0.96
C GLY A 95 -4.57 2.21 -0.98
N TYR A 96 -3.81 3.00 -0.23
CA TYR A 96 -4.00 4.45 -0.10
C TYR A 96 -2.86 5.18 -0.80
N GLN A 97 -3.06 6.46 -1.11
CA GLN A 97 -1.98 7.33 -1.55
C GLN A 97 -2.08 8.63 -0.77
N PRO A 98 -1.07 9.00 0.04
CA PRO A 98 -1.10 10.27 0.75
C PRO A 98 -1.05 11.43 -0.23
N GLN A 99 -1.76 12.51 0.13
CA GLN A 99 -1.72 13.76 -0.62
C GLN A 99 -0.51 14.58 -0.18
N PRO A 100 0.23 15.22 -1.12
CA PRO A 100 1.31 16.14 -0.78
C PRO A 100 0.82 17.29 0.10
N LEU A 101 1.63 17.70 1.07
CA LEU A 101 1.38 18.89 1.87
C LEU A 101 2.13 20.09 1.28
N VAL A 102 1.55 21.28 1.39
CA VAL A 102 2.20 22.53 0.97
C VAL A 102 3.48 22.74 1.78
N SER A 103 4.56 23.10 1.09
CA SER A 103 5.88 23.35 1.69
C SER A 103 6.52 22.14 2.39
N VAL A 104 6.08 20.92 2.08
CA VAL A 104 6.68 19.68 2.59
C VAL A 104 7.27 18.88 1.43
N PRO A 105 8.56 18.50 1.48
CA PRO A 105 9.17 17.64 0.48
C PRO A 105 8.44 16.30 0.35
N PHE A 106 7.91 16.00 -0.84
CA PHE A 106 7.11 14.79 -1.10
C PHE A 106 7.65 14.01 -2.30
N ASP A 107 8.11 12.79 -2.05
CA ASP A 107 8.54 11.86 -3.10
C ASP A 107 7.27 11.26 -3.74
N LYS A 108 6.93 11.72 -4.94
CA LYS A 108 5.72 11.27 -5.66
C LYS A 108 5.79 9.81 -6.09
N GLU A 109 6.98 9.31 -6.43
CA GLU A 109 7.15 7.92 -6.88
C GLU A 109 6.92 6.95 -5.73
N LYS A 110 7.49 7.26 -4.56
CA LYS A 110 7.28 6.46 -3.35
C LYS A 110 5.99 6.81 -2.60
N SER A 111 5.38 7.95 -2.93
CA SER A 111 4.23 8.54 -2.24
C SER A 111 4.45 8.65 -0.73
N ILE A 112 5.57 9.28 -0.34
CA ILE A 112 5.95 9.52 1.06
C ILE A 112 6.54 10.92 1.21
N ILE A 113 6.61 11.41 2.44
CA ILE A 113 7.42 12.58 2.78
C ILE A 113 8.90 12.18 2.65
N SER A 114 9.68 13.00 1.94
CA SER A 114 11.13 12.78 1.82
C SER A 114 11.78 12.89 3.20
N ASN A 115 12.40 11.80 3.66
CA ASN A 115 12.93 11.73 5.01
C ASN A 115 14.14 10.81 5.14
N LEU A 116 14.96 11.05 6.16
CA LEU A 116 16.02 10.17 6.62
C LEU A 116 15.75 9.78 8.07
N LYS A 117 15.43 8.51 8.33
CA LYS A 117 15.04 7.99 9.66
C LYS A 117 13.93 8.80 10.34
N GLY A 118 13.04 9.39 9.54
CA GLY A 118 11.93 10.21 10.01
C GLY A 118 12.23 11.71 10.14
N LYS A 119 13.48 12.16 9.99
CA LYS A 119 13.79 13.59 9.81
C LYS A 119 13.47 14.00 8.38
N VAL A 120 12.67 15.04 8.19
CA VAL A 120 12.34 15.51 6.84
C VAL A 120 13.56 16.13 6.20
N VAL A 121 13.80 15.77 4.94
CA VAL A 121 14.95 16.26 4.15
C VAL A 121 14.46 16.79 2.80
N PRO A 122 15.18 17.73 2.18
CA PRO A 122 14.87 18.15 0.81
C PRO A 122 14.81 16.96 -0.14
N LEU A 123 14.08 17.12 -1.25
CA LEU A 123 14.09 16.13 -2.31
C LEU A 123 15.44 16.20 -3.04
N PRO A 124 16.12 15.05 -3.27
CA PRO A 124 17.36 15.03 -4.03
C PRO A 124 17.19 15.66 -5.42
N GLY A 125 18.06 16.61 -5.77
CA GLY A 125 18.03 17.34 -7.05
C GLY A 125 16.95 18.44 -7.15
N LYS A 126 16.23 18.71 -6.06
CA LYS A 126 15.20 19.76 -5.93
C LYS A 126 15.39 20.57 -4.64
N GLU A 127 16.63 20.66 -4.18
CA GLU A 127 17.00 21.30 -2.92
C GLU A 127 16.59 22.78 -2.89
N GLU A 128 16.54 23.44 -4.05
CA GLU A 128 16.15 24.85 -4.21
C GLU A 128 14.61 25.08 -4.21
N GLU A 129 13.80 24.05 -4.45
CA GLU A 129 12.32 24.18 -4.52
C GLU A 129 11.68 24.26 -3.12
N ILE A 130 12.32 23.64 -2.12
CA ILE A 130 11.86 23.63 -0.72
C ILE A 130 13.07 23.83 0.18
N ALA A 131 13.43 25.10 0.36
CA ALA A 131 14.55 25.52 1.21
C ALA A 131 14.19 25.28 2.68
N GLU A 132 14.76 24.21 3.23
CA GLU A 132 14.80 23.83 4.65
C GLU A 132 13.46 23.53 5.34
N VAL A 133 13.39 22.34 5.94
CA VAL A 133 12.46 22.09 7.05
C VAL A 133 13.26 21.59 8.26
N GLU A 134 14.11 22.46 8.79
CA GLU A 134 14.78 22.16 10.06
C GLU A 134 13.72 21.93 11.16
N GLY A 135 13.93 20.88 11.96
CA GLY A 135 13.01 20.55 13.05
C GLY A 135 11.70 19.88 12.63
N MET A 136 11.52 19.50 11.36
CA MET A 136 10.35 18.71 10.94
C MET A 136 10.66 17.22 10.85
N TYR A 137 9.72 16.42 11.35
CA TYR A 137 9.81 14.96 11.39
C TYR A 137 8.50 14.33 10.94
N CYS A 138 8.58 13.10 10.44
CA CYS A 138 7.43 12.30 10.02
C CYS A 138 7.57 10.87 10.51
N SER A 139 6.45 10.21 10.78
CA SER A 139 6.39 8.78 11.15
C SER A 139 5.15 8.11 10.53
N GLY A 140 5.07 6.80 10.63
CA GLY A 140 3.97 6.00 10.13
C GLY A 140 3.91 5.97 8.60
N TRP A 141 2.70 5.98 8.06
CA TRP A 141 2.50 5.88 6.61
C TRP A 141 3.03 7.08 5.82
N ALA A 142 3.09 8.27 6.44
CA ALA A 142 3.72 9.44 5.83
C ALA A 142 5.22 9.22 5.57
N LYS A 143 5.88 8.38 6.40
CA LYS A 143 7.31 8.07 6.31
C LYS A 143 7.61 6.86 5.42
N ARG A 144 6.79 5.80 5.49
CA ARG A 144 7.09 4.48 4.90
C ARG A 144 6.08 3.99 3.87
N GLY A 145 5.06 4.79 3.59
CA GLY A 145 3.93 4.41 2.75
C GLY A 145 2.89 3.56 3.49
N PRO A 146 1.76 3.26 2.85
CA PRO A 146 0.57 2.67 3.47
C PRO A 146 0.68 1.15 3.60
N LYS A 147 1.77 0.69 4.20
CA LYS A 147 2.04 -0.74 4.44
C LYS A 147 2.36 -0.96 5.92
N GLY A 148 1.92 -2.10 6.43
CA GLY A 148 2.16 -2.53 7.81
C GLY A 148 0.97 -2.33 8.74
N ILE A 149 1.03 -3.02 9.89
CA ILE A 149 0.01 -3.01 10.94
C ILE A 149 0.33 -1.98 12.03
N ILE A 150 -0.58 -1.77 12.98
CA ILE A 150 -0.40 -0.87 14.14
C ILE A 150 0.95 -1.12 14.84
N GLY A 151 1.32 -2.38 15.07
CA GLY A 151 2.60 -2.74 15.70
C GLY A 151 3.83 -2.24 14.91
N SER A 152 3.77 -2.23 13.58
CA SER A 152 4.88 -1.71 12.76
C SER A 152 5.05 -0.19 12.88
N ASN A 153 3.96 0.54 13.11
CA ASN A 153 3.99 1.99 13.29
C ASN A 153 4.59 2.38 14.65
N ILE A 154 4.44 1.54 15.69
CA ILE A 154 5.04 1.79 17.01
C ILE A 154 6.57 1.78 16.92
N THR A 155 7.17 0.77 16.29
CA THR A 155 8.62 0.69 16.12
C THR A 155 9.16 1.84 15.28
N ASP A 156 8.45 2.20 14.22
CA ASP A 156 8.80 3.30 13.33
C ASP A 156 8.74 4.68 14.03
N ALA A 157 7.73 4.90 14.87
CA ALA A 157 7.61 6.11 15.67
C ALA A 157 8.78 6.23 16.66
N ARG A 158 9.20 5.13 17.29
CA ARG A 158 10.37 5.12 18.20
C ARG A 158 11.66 5.53 17.50
N GLU A 159 11.89 5.06 16.27
CA GLU A 159 13.07 5.48 15.49
C GLU A 159 13.05 6.99 15.19
N THR A 160 11.87 7.51 14.84
CA THR A 160 11.68 8.94 14.56
C THR A 160 11.94 9.78 15.81
N VAL A 161 11.42 9.36 16.96
CA VAL A 161 11.65 10.03 18.25
C VAL A 161 13.12 9.98 18.64
N ALA A 162 13.83 8.86 18.43
CA ALA A 162 15.25 8.77 18.69
C ALA A 162 16.06 9.78 17.85
N THR A 163 15.67 9.96 16.58
CA THR A 163 16.29 10.96 15.69
C THR A 163 16.02 12.39 16.18
N LEU A 164 14.79 12.68 16.60
CA LEU A 164 14.42 13.99 17.15
C LEU A 164 15.21 14.31 18.42
N LEU A 165 15.35 13.36 19.34
CA LEU A 165 16.10 13.54 20.58
C LEU A 165 17.59 13.81 20.30
N ALA A 166 18.20 13.09 19.36
CA ALA A 166 19.58 13.32 18.97
C ALA A 166 19.79 14.73 18.38
N ASP A 167 18.87 15.20 17.54
CA ASP A 167 18.89 16.56 17.00
C ASP A 167 18.71 17.61 18.11
N TYR A 168 17.81 17.36 19.08
CA TYR A 168 17.60 18.25 20.22
C TYR A 168 18.87 18.42 21.05
N ASP A 169 19.55 17.33 21.40
CA ASP A 169 20.80 17.37 22.17
C ASP A 169 21.89 18.16 21.42
N ALA A 170 21.98 17.99 20.09
CA ALA A 170 22.91 18.73 19.25
C ALA A 170 22.58 20.25 19.18
N VAL A 171 21.30 20.62 19.17
CA VAL A 171 20.88 22.03 19.25
C VAL A 171 21.23 22.64 20.60
N VAL A 172 20.97 21.93 21.70
CA VAL A 172 21.30 22.38 23.05
C VAL A 172 22.81 22.57 23.20
N ALA A 173 23.62 21.61 22.75
CA ALA A 173 25.08 21.72 22.79
C ALA A 173 25.62 22.92 22.00
N ARG A 174 25.10 23.17 20.78
CA ARG A 174 25.47 24.35 19.97
C ARG A 174 25.14 25.67 20.66
N ARG A 175 23.97 25.76 21.30
CA ARG A 175 23.55 26.97 22.04
C ARG A 175 24.42 27.23 23.26
N SER A 176 24.75 26.20 24.02
CA SER A 176 25.64 26.33 25.18
C SER A 176 27.05 26.77 24.78
N ALA A 177 27.58 26.26 23.67
CA ALA A 177 28.88 26.66 23.14
C ALA A 177 28.91 28.10 22.59
N ALA A 178 27.80 28.59 22.04
CA ALA A 178 27.69 29.97 21.56
C ALA A 178 27.48 31.01 22.68
N ALA A 179 27.12 30.57 23.90
CA ALA A 179 26.89 31.41 25.06
C ALA A 179 28.11 31.49 26.02
N ALA A 180 29.17 30.72 25.74
CA ALA A 180 30.43 30.70 26.48
C ALA A 180 31.50 31.52 25.74
#